data_AF-A0A1Y4DDJ2-F1
#
_entry.id   AF-A0A1Y4DDJ2-F1
#
_cell.length_a   1.000
_cell.length_b   1.000
_cell.length_c   1.000
_cell.angle_alpha   90.00
_cell.angle_beta   90.00
_cell.angle_gamma   90.00
#
_symmetry.space_group_name_H-M   'P 1'
#
loop_
_entity.id
_entity.type
_entity.pdbx_description
1 polymer ?
#
loop_
_entity_poly.entity_id
_entity_poly.type
_entity_poly.pdbx_seq_one_letter_code
_entity_poly.pdbx_strand_id
1 'polypeptide(L)'
;MRTNCGLRTVVKILEIFNEVLEGKCGKVPCYNTVENWMKKLGLSTYENDNKPTDKKFAYIIDESIMVNREKLLLILGVSAEHPGHPLKHEDVTVVSMKSCGCFKGDDIKQEIEKSIEKNGAKPEYVISDQAHNLTNGISQSGLLHHIDISHAMGTCLKHAYGNEPDFVNFTTILGKVRLQYHLTDKAYLLPPNMRSIARFMNMNSWVDWGNKMLGCFASLPKEMQDAYSFVLDYKELLVELKTAVAAVEHIETICKTEGFNLANSKKCKNYITRHIIGNANNRRAMFGIKILEYLKQQEEKLNDIYESRNISSDIIESTFGVFKQKKSPNKLYGITPFVLFIPLHAKLENKSATKTFNFKERLCNVKLKDIDTFANNHMSTNWVTVRTKQLKNVG
;
A
#
# COMPACT_ATOMS: atom_id res chain seq x y z
N MET A 1 -18.97 2.18 4.17
CA MET A 1 -17.57 2.45 4.59
C MET A 1 -16.85 1.17 4.98
N ARG A 2 -17.40 0.37 5.92
CA ARG A 2 -16.76 -0.85 6.46
C ARG A 2 -16.99 -2.14 5.66
N THR A 3 -17.89 -2.11 4.68
CA THR A 3 -18.19 -3.25 3.81
C THR A 3 -17.56 -3.06 2.44
N ASN A 4 -17.21 -4.14 1.74
CA ASN A 4 -16.65 -4.10 0.38
C ASN A 4 -17.70 -3.86 -0.72
N CYS A 5 -18.94 -3.50 -0.37
CA CYS A 5 -20.03 -3.26 -1.31
C CYS A 5 -19.82 -1.99 -2.17
N GLY A 6 -20.06 -2.09 -3.48
CA GLY A 6 -20.19 -0.92 -4.35
C GLY A 6 -21.44 -0.10 -4.01
N LEU A 7 -21.51 1.16 -4.43
CA LEU A 7 -22.62 2.06 -4.04
C LEU A 7 -23.98 1.62 -4.56
N ARG A 8 -24.03 0.98 -5.73
CA ARG A 8 -25.27 0.37 -6.23
C ARG A 8 -25.74 -0.79 -5.36
N THR A 9 -24.80 -1.60 -4.85
CA THR A 9 -25.10 -2.67 -3.90
C THR A 9 -25.58 -2.10 -2.57
N VAL A 10 -25.01 -1.00 -2.10
CA VAL A 10 -25.48 -0.30 -0.88
C VAL A 10 -26.94 0.12 -1.03
N VAL A 11 -27.32 0.70 -2.18
CA VAL A 11 -28.71 1.06 -2.46
C VAL A 11 -29.64 -0.17 -2.41
N LYS A 12 -29.26 -1.27 -3.06
CA LYS A 12 -30.03 -2.53 -3.01
C LYS A 12 -30.20 -3.06 -1.59
N ILE A 13 -29.16 -2.97 -0.76
CA ILE A 13 -29.23 -3.37 0.65
C ILE A 13 -30.24 -2.48 1.40
N LEU A 14 -30.23 -1.16 1.16
CA LEU A 14 -31.19 -0.25 1.76
C LEU A 14 -32.64 -0.53 1.30
N GLU A 15 -32.83 -0.92 0.04
CA GLU A 15 -34.13 -1.38 -0.49
C GLU A 15 -34.64 -2.59 0.29
N ILE A 16 -33.81 -3.63 0.44
CA ILE A 16 -34.15 -4.84 1.21
C ILE A 16 -34.50 -4.51 2.66
N PHE A 17 -33.70 -3.66 3.33
CA PHE A 17 -34.02 -3.25 4.70
C PHE A 17 -35.33 -2.47 4.78
N ASN A 18 -35.61 -1.60 3.81
CA ASN A 18 -36.85 -0.83 3.78
C ASN A 18 -38.06 -1.74 3.55
N GLU A 19 -37.94 -2.76 2.71
CA GLU A 19 -38.98 -3.80 2.51
C GLU A 19 -39.25 -4.57 3.81
N VAL A 20 -38.20 -5.06 4.48
CA VAL A 20 -38.32 -5.78 5.77
C VAL A 20 -38.92 -4.89 6.86
N LEU A 21 -38.65 -3.59 6.82
CA LEU A 21 -39.20 -2.61 7.75
C LEU A 21 -40.52 -2.00 7.26
N GLU A 22 -41.20 -2.63 6.30
CA GLU A 22 -42.53 -2.23 5.81
C GLU A 22 -42.60 -0.77 5.34
N GLY A 23 -41.52 -0.29 4.71
CA GLY A 23 -41.42 1.08 4.18
C GLY A 23 -41.12 2.16 5.23
N LYS A 24 -40.88 1.80 6.49
CA LYS A 24 -40.64 2.78 7.58
C LYS A 24 -39.38 3.63 7.40
N CYS A 25 -38.44 3.24 6.55
CA CYS A 25 -37.25 4.04 6.24
C CYS A 25 -37.49 5.11 5.15
N GLY A 26 -38.69 5.17 4.57
CA GLY A 26 -39.05 6.16 3.56
C GLY A 26 -38.43 5.89 2.19
N LYS A 27 -38.13 6.95 1.43
CA LYS A 27 -37.61 6.82 0.06
C LYS A 27 -36.11 6.48 0.10
N VAL A 28 -35.74 5.36 -0.51
CA VAL A 28 -34.35 4.94 -0.64
C VAL A 28 -33.59 5.89 -1.58
N PRO A 29 -32.40 6.39 -1.19
CA PRO A 29 -31.61 7.27 -2.05
C PRO A 29 -31.02 6.52 -3.24
N CYS A 30 -30.85 7.21 -4.37
CA CYS A 30 -30.08 6.66 -5.49
C CYS A 30 -28.57 6.68 -5.19
N TYR A 31 -27.80 5.91 -5.97
CA TYR A 31 -26.36 5.76 -5.73
C TYR A 31 -25.58 7.09 -5.82
N ASN A 32 -26.02 8.02 -6.68
CA ASN A 32 -25.43 9.37 -6.79
C ASN A 32 -25.61 10.18 -5.50
N THR A 33 -26.78 10.07 -4.86
CA THR A 33 -27.03 10.73 -3.57
C THR A 33 -26.10 10.21 -2.49
N VAL A 34 -25.93 8.89 -2.40
CA VAL A 34 -25.00 8.26 -1.45
C VAL A 34 -23.55 8.68 -1.74
N GLU A 35 -23.15 8.72 -3.02
CA GLU A 35 -21.83 9.20 -3.42
C GLU A 35 -21.59 10.64 -3.00
N ASN A 36 -22.56 11.52 -3.24
CA ASN A 36 -22.47 12.92 -2.85
C ASN A 36 -22.35 13.06 -1.33
N TRP A 37 -23.13 12.33 -0.54
CA TRP A 37 -22.99 12.34 0.92
C TRP A 37 -21.58 11.94 1.37
N MET A 38 -21.01 10.87 0.81
CA MET A 38 -19.65 10.47 1.14
C MET A 38 -18.61 11.53 0.75
N LYS A 39 -18.72 12.13 -0.44
CA LYS A 39 -17.80 13.19 -0.87
C LYS A 39 -17.89 14.40 0.06
N LYS A 40 -19.10 14.80 0.46
CA LYS A 40 -19.31 15.92 1.40
C LYS A 40 -18.69 15.64 2.77
N LEU A 41 -18.96 14.46 3.31
CA LEU A 41 -18.39 14.03 4.59
C LEU A 41 -16.87 13.89 4.51
N GLY A 42 -16.35 13.35 3.41
CA GLY A 42 -14.93 13.20 3.15
C GLY A 42 -14.20 14.53 3.02
N LEU A 43 -14.79 15.51 2.32
CA LEU A 43 -14.24 16.87 2.25
C LEU A 43 -14.24 17.53 3.61
N SER A 44 -15.34 17.46 4.34
CA SER A 44 -15.38 17.98 5.71
C SER A 44 -14.34 17.30 6.61
N THR A 45 -14.13 16.00 6.47
CA THR A 45 -13.10 15.28 7.23
C THR A 45 -11.70 15.76 6.85
N TYR A 46 -11.44 15.90 5.56
CA TYR A 46 -10.15 16.37 5.03
C TYR A 46 -9.81 17.81 5.44
N GLU A 47 -10.81 18.68 5.58
CA GLU A 47 -10.62 20.10 5.91
C GLU A 47 -10.62 20.36 7.42
N ASN A 48 -11.47 19.64 8.17
CA ASN A 48 -11.80 20.01 9.56
C ASN A 48 -11.23 19.04 10.61
N ASP A 49 -10.84 17.81 10.26
CA ASP A 49 -10.35 16.88 11.26
C ASP A 49 -8.87 17.13 11.57
N ASN A 50 -8.55 17.09 12.87
CA ASN A 50 -7.27 17.49 13.43
C ASN A 50 -6.09 17.14 12.53
N LYS A 51 -5.35 18.19 12.18
CA LYS A 51 -4.00 18.11 11.64
C LYS A 51 -3.16 17.28 12.62
N PRO A 52 -2.08 16.59 12.18
CA PRO A 52 -1.22 15.78 13.06
C PRO A 52 -0.48 16.57 14.17
N THR A 53 -0.88 17.81 14.46
CA THR A 53 -0.12 18.86 15.15
C THR A 53 -0.12 18.75 16.67
N ASP A 54 -1.04 17.99 17.26
CA ASP A 54 -1.20 17.94 18.72
C ASP A 54 -0.06 17.14 19.40
N LYS A 55 0.74 16.39 18.62
CA LYS A 55 1.89 15.60 19.07
C LYS A 55 2.98 15.59 17.99
N LYS A 56 4.17 15.10 18.33
CA LYS A 56 5.18 14.74 17.33
C LYS A 56 4.58 13.76 16.33
N PHE A 57 4.73 14.07 15.04
CA PHE A 57 4.15 13.29 13.95
C PHE A 57 5.17 13.04 12.83
N ALA A 58 4.87 12.06 12.00
CA ALA A 58 5.64 11.73 10.81
C ALA A 58 4.72 11.70 9.58
N TYR A 59 5.32 11.83 8.39
CA TYR A 59 4.61 11.61 7.13
C TYR A 59 4.90 10.23 6.56
N ILE A 60 3.90 9.63 5.92
CA ILE A 60 4.06 8.50 5.00
C ILE A 60 3.66 9.02 3.62
N ILE A 61 4.57 8.93 2.66
CA ILE A 61 4.39 9.48 1.32
C ILE A 61 4.57 8.37 0.29
N ASP A 62 3.60 8.25 -0.61
CA ASP A 62 3.68 7.34 -1.74
C ASP A 62 2.80 7.84 -2.89
N GLU A 63 3.14 7.41 -4.11
CA GLU A 63 2.35 7.63 -5.31
C GLU A 63 1.85 6.30 -5.90
N SER A 64 0.53 6.15 -5.99
CA SER A 64 -0.08 4.93 -6.54
C SER A 64 -1.31 5.23 -7.37
N ILE A 65 -1.96 4.15 -7.83
CA ILE A 65 -3.19 4.16 -8.63
C ILE A 65 -2.98 4.88 -9.96
N MET A 66 -2.60 4.11 -10.98
CA MET A 66 -2.56 4.64 -12.35
C MET A 66 -3.95 4.56 -12.98
N VAL A 67 -4.58 5.69 -13.24
CA VAL A 67 -5.81 5.78 -14.04
C VAL A 67 -5.59 6.81 -15.13
N ASN A 68 -5.71 6.39 -16.39
CA ASN A 68 -5.52 7.25 -17.56
C ASN A 68 -4.21 8.08 -17.56
N ARG A 69 -3.08 7.43 -17.23
CA ARG A 69 -1.73 8.03 -17.09
C ARG A 69 -1.54 8.95 -15.88
N GLU A 70 -2.53 9.09 -15.00
CA GLU A 70 -2.41 9.86 -13.77
C GLU A 70 -2.11 8.96 -12.58
N LYS A 71 -1.34 9.47 -11.63
CA LYS A 71 -1.07 8.88 -10.33
C LYS A 71 -1.69 9.75 -9.23
N LEU A 72 -2.09 9.11 -8.14
CA LEU A 72 -2.47 9.76 -6.89
C LEU A 72 -1.26 9.78 -5.97
N LEU A 73 -0.74 10.97 -5.69
CA LEU A 73 0.16 11.23 -4.58
C LEU A 73 -0.66 11.39 -3.30
N LEU A 74 -0.27 10.65 -2.26
CA LEU A 74 -0.91 10.68 -0.96
C LEU A 74 0.14 10.97 0.11
N ILE A 75 -0.16 11.92 1.00
CA ILE A 75 0.61 12.18 2.21
C ILE A 75 -0.30 11.84 3.39
N LEU A 76 0.09 10.84 4.17
CA LEU A 76 -0.56 10.49 5.43
C LEU A 76 0.27 11.01 6.60
N GLY A 77 -0.40 11.54 7.62
CA GLY A 77 0.19 11.87 8.92
C GLY A 77 -0.08 10.77 9.93
N VAL A 78 0.94 10.41 10.71
CA VAL A 78 0.87 9.41 11.79
C VAL A 78 1.65 9.91 13.00
N SER A 79 1.45 9.30 14.17
CA SER A 79 2.32 9.60 15.32
C SER A 79 3.79 9.28 14.98
N ALA A 80 4.71 10.14 15.41
CA ALA A 80 6.15 9.90 15.22
C ALA A 80 6.63 8.74 16.10
N GLU A 81 5.99 8.56 17.26
CA GLU A 81 6.25 7.43 18.13
C GLU A 81 5.47 6.20 17.63
N HIS A 82 6.13 5.05 17.56
CA HIS A 82 5.49 3.82 17.16
C HIS A 82 4.42 3.38 18.18
N PRO A 83 3.18 3.05 17.78
CA PRO A 83 2.08 2.80 18.71
C PRO A 83 2.12 1.42 19.40
N GLY A 84 3.16 0.62 19.17
CA GLY A 84 3.29 -0.75 19.70
C GLY A 84 2.41 -1.79 18.98
N HIS A 85 1.91 -1.44 17.78
CA HIS A 85 1.26 -2.35 16.86
C HIS A 85 1.45 -1.86 15.42
N PRO A 86 1.22 -2.71 14.40
CA PRO A 86 1.22 -2.24 13.01
C PRO A 86 0.20 -1.13 12.83
N LEU A 87 0.56 -0.10 12.05
CA LEU A 87 -0.31 1.03 11.76
C LEU A 87 -1.62 0.57 11.11
N LYS A 88 -2.74 1.09 11.61
CA LYS A 88 -4.10 0.84 11.14
C LYS A 88 -4.69 2.11 10.55
N HIS A 89 -5.82 1.98 9.86
CA HIS A 89 -6.51 3.14 9.27
C HIS A 89 -7.00 4.15 10.31
N GLU A 90 -7.16 3.74 11.57
CA GLU A 90 -7.51 4.64 12.67
C GLU A 90 -6.33 5.48 13.19
N ASP A 91 -5.09 5.09 12.86
CA ASP A 91 -3.87 5.79 13.29
C ASP A 91 -3.41 6.86 12.29
N VAL A 92 -4.06 6.94 11.12
CA VAL A 92 -3.66 7.81 10.02
C VAL A 92 -4.63 8.97 9.79
N THR A 93 -4.08 10.15 9.52
CA THR A 93 -4.81 11.30 9.02
C THR A 93 -4.34 11.60 7.59
N VAL A 94 -5.27 11.88 6.68
CA VAL A 94 -4.91 12.29 5.32
C VAL A 94 -4.50 13.76 5.33
N VAL A 95 -3.23 14.03 5.02
CA VAL A 95 -2.66 15.38 5.02
C VAL A 95 -2.79 16.03 3.65
N SER A 96 -2.38 15.31 2.59
CA SER A 96 -2.53 15.77 1.22
C SER A 96 -2.93 14.65 0.26
N MET A 97 -3.71 15.02 -0.75
CA MET A 97 -4.10 14.20 -1.89
C MET A 97 -3.96 15.03 -3.16
N LYS A 98 -3.23 14.51 -4.14
CA LYS A 98 -3.03 15.19 -5.42
C LYS A 98 -2.95 14.21 -6.58
N SER A 99 -3.65 14.51 -7.66
CA SER A 99 -3.57 13.76 -8.92
C SER A 99 -2.68 14.49 -9.92
N CYS A 100 -1.73 13.79 -10.53
CA CYS A 100 -0.94 14.33 -11.63
C CYS A 100 -0.49 13.21 -12.58
N GLY A 101 -0.22 13.55 -13.85
CA GLY A 101 0.35 12.61 -14.83
C GLY A 101 1.75 12.10 -14.45
N CYS A 102 2.52 12.93 -13.75
CA CYS A 102 3.86 12.62 -13.28
C CYS A 102 4.19 13.50 -12.07
N PHE A 103 4.90 12.96 -11.09
CA PHE A 103 5.46 13.72 -9.98
C PHE A 103 6.99 13.68 -10.04
N LYS A 104 7.62 14.83 -10.25
CA LYS A 104 9.07 15.02 -10.12
C LYS A 104 9.42 15.33 -8.66
N GLY A 105 10.71 15.29 -8.31
CA GLY A 105 11.18 15.62 -6.96
C GLY A 105 10.69 16.99 -6.49
N ASP A 106 10.74 18.00 -7.36
CA ASP A 106 10.28 19.35 -7.03
C ASP A 106 8.76 19.41 -6.76
N ASP A 107 7.95 18.59 -7.45
CA ASP A 107 6.51 18.50 -7.21
C ASP A 107 6.21 17.91 -5.84
N ILE A 108 6.99 16.87 -5.44
CA ILE A 108 6.90 16.25 -4.11
C ILE A 108 7.30 17.24 -3.03
N LYS A 109 8.41 17.96 -3.21
CA LYS A 109 8.88 19.00 -2.29
C LYS A 109 7.80 20.07 -2.07
N GLN A 110 7.26 20.64 -3.15
CA GLN A 110 6.23 21.66 -3.05
C GLN A 110 4.99 21.15 -2.32
N GLU A 111 4.62 19.89 -2.50
CA GLU A 111 3.47 19.30 -1.81
C GLU A 111 3.74 19.10 -0.31
N ILE A 112 4.97 18.71 0.06
CA ILE A 112 5.43 18.64 1.45
C ILE A 112 5.40 20.03 2.09
N GLU A 113 5.96 21.05 1.43
CA GLU A 113 6.02 22.42 1.94
C GLU A 113 4.62 23.00 2.15
N LYS A 114 3.72 22.84 1.17
CA LYS A 114 2.30 23.22 1.31
C LYS A 114 1.62 22.49 2.47
N SER A 115 1.92 21.21 2.65
CA SER A 115 1.37 20.42 3.75
C SER A 115 1.88 20.91 5.11
N ILE A 116 3.16 21.27 5.21
CA ILE A 116 3.76 21.84 6.43
C ILE A 116 3.16 23.21 6.73
N GLU A 117 3.05 24.10 5.74
CA GLU A 117 2.45 25.42 5.88
C GLU A 117 0.99 25.33 6.33
N LYS A 118 0.19 24.48 5.66
CA LYS A 118 -1.20 24.23 6.04
C LYS A 118 -1.30 23.66 7.45
N ASN A 119 -0.40 22.75 7.83
CA ASN A 119 -0.43 22.13 9.16
C ASN A 119 0.09 23.07 10.26
N GLY A 120 0.97 24.01 9.94
CA GLY A 120 1.63 24.89 10.91
C GLY A 120 2.75 24.19 11.70
N ALA A 121 3.14 22.97 11.33
CA ALA A 121 4.19 22.20 11.98
C ALA A 121 4.91 21.28 10.98
N LYS A 122 6.19 21.02 11.23
CA LYS A 122 7.04 20.12 10.44
C LYS A 122 7.00 18.69 11.03
N PRO A 123 6.91 17.63 10.21
CA PRO A 123 7.05 16.26 10.71
C PRO A 123 8.48 16.01 11.20
N GLU A 124 8.62 15.13 12.18
CA GLU A 124 9.94 14.68 12.68
C GLU A 124 10.70 13.93 11.57
N TYR A 125 9.99 13.13 10.79
CA TYR A 125 10.56 12.35 9.69
C TYR A 125 9.48 11.96 8.66
N VAL A 126 9.95 11.41 7.54
CA VAL A 126 9.13 10.89 6.44
C VAL A 126 9.46 9.42 6.21
N ILE A 127 8.45 8.61 5.90
CA ILE A 127 8.57 7.23 5.44
C ILE A 127 8.13 7.19 3.98
N SER A 128 8.98 6.65 3.10
CA SER A 128 8.60 6.32 1.72
C SER A 128 9.47 5.20 1.17
N ASP A 129 9.14 4.72 -0.02
CA ASP A 129 10.03 3.85 -0.77
C ASP A 129 11.29 4.60 -1.28
N GLN A 130 12.13 3.89 -2.03
CA GLN A 130 13.36 4.41 -2.64
C GLN A 130 13.16 4.97 -4.05
N ALA A 131 11.93 5.27 -4.47
CA ALA A 131 11.69 5.87 -5.77
C ALA A 131 12.45 7.20 -5.88
N HIS A 132 13.08 7.43 -7.04
CA HIS A 132 14.01 8.53 -7.23
C HIS A 132 13.35 9.91 -7.04
N ASN A 133 12.11 10.08 -7.52
CA ASN A 133 11.33 11.30 -7.34
C ASN A 133 11.00 11.55 -5.85
N LEU A 134 10.55 10.53 -5.12
CA LEU A 134 10.23 10.65 -3.69
C LEU A 134 11.48 10.97 -2.87
N THR A 135 12.55 10.19 -3.05
CA THR A 135 13.83 10.40 -2.34
C THR A 135 14.40 11.79 -2.61
N ASN A 136 14.38 12.26 -3.85
CA ASN A 136 14.85 13.61 -4.22
C ASN A 136 13.98 14.69 -3.55
N GLY A 137 12.65 14.60 -3.67
CA GLY A 137 11.75 15.61 -3.08
C GLY A 137 11.83 15.70 -1.55
N ILE A 138 11.95 14.56 -0.86
CA ILE A 138 12.11 14.51 0.61
C ILE A 138 13.46 15.12 1.01
N SER A 139 14.55 14.75 0.33
CA SER A 139 15.89 15.30 0.58
C SER A 139 15.92 16.82 0.40
N GLN A 140 15.35 17.33 -0.70
CA GLN A 140 15.26 18.78 -0.95
C GLN A 140 14.38 19.52 0.07
N SER A 141 13.47 18.82 0.76
CA SER A 141 12.66 19.38 1.85
C SER A 141 13.41 19.46 3.19
N GLY A 142 14.66 18.98 3.24
CA GLY A 142 15.46 18.93 4.47
C GLY A 142 14.79 18.10 5.56
N LEU A 143 14.09 17.03 5.17
CA LEU A 143 13.39 16.13 6.06
C LEU A 143 14.17 14.82 6.21
N LEU A 144 14.15 14.30 7.44
CA LEU A 144 14.73 13.00 7.73
C LEU A 144 13.91 11.90 7.06
N HIS A 145 14.56 11.07 6.24
CA HIS A 145 13.90 10.03 5.46
C HIS A 145 14.18 8.65 6.03
N HIS A 146 13.15 7.96 6.55
CA HIS A 146 13.16 6.53 6.77
C HIS A 146 12.73 5.79 5.51
N ILE A 147 13.53 4.81 5.11
CA ILE A 147 13.25 4.01 3.93
C ILE A 147 12.32 2.88 4.35
N ASP A 148 11.20 2.72 3.64
CA ASP A 148 10.24 1.66 3.90
C ASP A 148 10.92 0.28 3.96
N ILE A 149 10.62 -0.44 5.04
CA ILE A 149 11.25 -1.72 5.34
C ILE A 149 10.93 -2.79 4.30
N SER A 150 9.68 -2.89 3.85
CA SER A 150 9.24 -3.89 2.88
C SER A 150 9.95 -3.70 1.53
N HIS A 151 10.04 -2.44 1.09
CA HIS A 151 10.78 -2.07 -0.11
C HIS A 151 12.28 -2.31 0.04
N ALA A 152 12.87 -1.97 1.19
CA ALA A 152 14.28 -2.23 1.46
C ALA A 152 14.62 -3.73 1.42
N MET A 153 13.78 -4.58 2.03
CA MET A 153 13.95 -6.04 1.99
C MET A 153 13.84 -6.57 0.56
N GLY A 154 12.87 -6.07 -0.22
CA GLY A 154 12.74 -6.37 -1.64
C GLY A 154 13.97 -5.97 -2.46
N THR A 155 14.56 -4.80 -2.19
CA THR A 155 15.81 -4.35 -2.82
C THR A 155 17.00 -5.24 -2.44
N CYS A 156 17.10 -5.64 -1.16
CA CYS A 156 18.15 -6.57 -0.71
C CYS A 156 18.07 -7.92 -1.43
N LEU A 157 16.86 -8.50 -1.54
CA LEU A 157 16.63 -9.74 -2.30
C LEU A 157 16.96 -9.56 -3.78
N LYS A 158 16.54 -8.45 -4.38
CA LYS A 158 16.83 -8.14 -5.78
C LYS A 158 18.33 -8.07 -6.06
N HIS A 159 19.10 -7.43 -5.19
CA HIS A 159 20.55 -7.35 -5.35
C HIS A 159 21.24 -8.70 -5.20
N ALA A 160 20.79 -9.54 -4.27
CA ALA A 160 21.41 -10.83 -4.02
C ALA A 160 21.03 -11.90 -5.06
N TYR A 161 19.77 -11.90 -5.54
CA TYR A 161 19.23 -13.00 -6.37
C TYR A 161 18.82 -12.58 -7.77
N GLY A 162 18.57 -11.30 -8.04
CA GLY A 162 17.86 -10.86 -9.23
C GLY A 162 18.57 -11.11 -10.56
N ASN A 163 19.89 -11.27 -10.53
CA ASN A 163 20.73 -11.57 -11.70
C ASN A 163 21.29 -13.01 -11.67
N GLU A 164 20.97 -13.80 -10.65
CA GLU A 164 21.46 -15.17 -10.53
C GLU A 164 20.80 -16.06 -11.60
N PRO A 165 21.57 -16.81 -12.42
CA PRO A 165 21.02 -17.54 -13.56
C PRO A 165 19.93 -18.56 -13.19
N ASP A 166 20.10 -19.27 -12.08
CA ASP A 166 19.12 -20.25 -11.57
C ASP A 166 17.81 -19.57 -11.15
N PHE A 167 17.88 -18.43 -10.46
CA PHE A 167 16.73 -17.62 -10.08
C PHE A 167 15.96 -17.08 -11.29
N VAL A 168 16.68 -16.50 -12.25
CA VAL A 168 16.09 -15.95 -13.49
C VAL A 168 15.43 -17.06 -14.31
N ASN A 169 16.07 -18.22 -14.42
CA ASN A 169 15.53 -19.34 -15.16
C ASN A 169 14.29 -19.91 -14.46
N PHE A 170 14.35 -20.14 -13.14
CA PHE A 170 13.22 -20.67 -12.38
C PHE A 170 11.99 -19.76 -12.46
N THR A 171 12.16 -18.46 -12.22
CA THR A 171 11.05 -17.49 -12.31
C THR A 171 10.50 -17.38 -13.73
N THR A 172 11.31 -17.62 -14.77
CA THR A 172 10.84 -17.70 -16.15
C THR A 172 9.96 -18.92 -16.38
N ILE A 173 10.39 -20.09 -15.87
CA ILE A 173 9.64 -21.34 -15.96
C ILE A 173 8.30 -21.22 -15.23
N LEU A 174 8.29 -20.70 -14.00
CA LEU A 174 7.06 -20.47 -13.24
C LEU A 174 6.05 -19.61 -14.00
N GLY A 175 6.50 -18.56 -14.69
CA GLY A 175 5.65 -17.70 -15.51
C GLY A 175 5.04 -18.46 -16.70
N LYS A 176 5.85 -19.28 -17.39
CA LYS A 176 5.41 -20.10 -18.53
C LYS A 176 4.43 -21.19 -18.10
N VAL A 177 4.80 -21.98 -17.09
CA VAL A 177 3.98 -23.07 -16.52
C VAL A 177 2.62 -22.55 -16.10
N ARG A 178 2.58 -21.37 -15.45
CA ARG A 178 1.32 -20.78 -15.04
C ARG A 178 0.38 -20.50 -16.21
N LEU A 179 0.90 -19.95 -17.32
CA LEU A 179 0.11 -19.66 -18.52
C LEU A 179 -0.32 -20.95 -19.23
N GLN A 180 0.58 -21.93 -19.32
CA GLN A 180 0.34 -23.19 -20.01
C GLN A 180 -0.71 -24.06 -19.31
N TYR A 181 -0.72 -24.09 -17.99
CA TYR A 181 -1.58 -25.01 -17.21
C TYR A 181 -2.90 -24.39 -16.74
N HIS A 182 -3.14 -23.09 -16.98
CA HIS A 182 -4.29 -22.39 -16.38
C HIS A 182 -5.67 -22.88 -16.83
N LEU A 183 -5.76 -23.49 -18.02
CA LEU A 183 -7.00 -24.01 -18.59
C LEU A 183 -6.94 -25.53 -18.78
N THR A 184 -6.11 -26.22 -18.00
CA THR A 184 -5.96 -27.67 -18.07
C THR A 184 -6.31 -28.33 -16.73
N ASP A 185 -6.32 -29.66 -16.73
CA ASP A 185 -6.40 -30.54 -15.55
C ASP A 185 -5.33 -30.25 -14.47
N LYS A 186 -4.25 -29.55 -14.83
CA LYS A 186 -3.14 -29.19 -13.95
C LYS A 186 -3.39 -27.89 -13.16
N ALA A 187 -4.50 -27.20 -13.43
CA ALA A 187 -4.77 -25.87 -12.86
C ALA A 187 -4.77 -25.82 -11.33
N TYR A 188 -5.10 -26.92 -10.65
CA TYR A 188 -5.15 -26.97 -9.18
C TYR A 188 -3.77 -26.92 -8.50
N LEU A 189 -2.68 -27.20 -9.23
CA LEU A 189 -1.29 -27.12 -8.75
C LEU A 189 -0.53 -25.91 -9.29
N LEU A 190 -1.22 -24.93 -9.86
CA LEU A 190 -0.58 -23.75 -10.42
C LEU A 190 0.31 -23.02 -9.40
N PRO A 191 1.49 -22.54 -9.81
CA PRO A 191 2.23 -21.61 -8.98
C PRO A 191 1.45 -20.29 -8.81
N PRO A 192 1.59 -19.61 -7.67
CA PRO A 192 1.01 -18.29 -7.45
C PRO A 192 1.43 -17.28 -8.52
N ASN A 193 0.59 -16.26 -8.74
CA ASN A 193 0.90 -15.21 -9.71
C ASN A 193 2.08 -14.35 -9.21
N MET A 194 3.23 -14.49 -9.86
CA MET A 194 4.36 -13.58 -9.67
C MET A 194 4.02 -12.23 -10.32
N ARG A 195 3.54 -11.29 -9.51
CA ARG A 195 3.30 -9.91 -9.95
C ARG A 195 4.58 -9.37 -10.62
N SER A 196 4.47 -8.80 -11.82
CA SER A 196 5.62 -8.27 -12.57
C SER A 196 6.29 -7.09 -11.86
N ILE A 197 5.47 -6.28 -11.17
CA ILE A 197 5.86 -5.18 -10.28
C ILE A 197 6.01 -5.74 -8.86
N ALA A 198 7.03 -5.27 -8.12
CA ALA A 198 7.28 -5.69 -6.74
C ALA A 198 7.48 -7.20 -6.56
N ARG A 199 7.99 -7.90 -7.59
CA ARG A 199 8.16 -9.37 -7.57
C ARG A 199 8.99 -9.89 -6.39
N PHE A 200 9.98 -9.10 -5.94
CA PHE A 200 10.84 -9.44 -4.81
C PHE A 200 10.16 -9.27 -3.45
N MET A 201 9.20 -8.34 -3.33
CA MET A 201 8.38 -8.19 -2.11
C MET A 201 7.32 -9.31 -1.99
N ASN A 202 6.91 -9.89 -3.12
CA ASN A 202 5.86 -10.91 -3.16
C ASN A 202 6.43 -12.35 -3.25
N MET A 203 7.69 -12.56 -2.87
CA MET A 203 8.39 -13.84 -3.05
C MET A 203 7.83 -14.97 -2.22
N ASN A 204 7.33 -14.65 -1.03
CA ASN A 204 6.89 -15.63 -0.06
C ASN A 204 5.91 -16.66 -0.65
N SER A 205 4.87 -16.17 -1.34
CA SER A 205 3.83 -17.01 -1.91
C SER A 205 4.36 -18.13 -2.82
N TRP A 206 5.24 -17.82 -3.77
CA TRP A 206 5.73 -18.81 -4.73
C TRP A 206 6.91 -19.62 -4.20
N VAL A 207 7.69 -19.07 -3.27
CA VAL A 207 8.75 -19.83 -2.56
C VAL A 207 8.11 -20.90 -1.66
N ASP A 208 7.06 -20.55 -0.93
CA ASP A 208 6.28 -21.50 -0.11
C ASP A 208 5.63 -22.57 -1.00
N TRP A 209 4.99 -22.17 -2.11
CA TRP A 209 4.47 -23.12 -3.10
C TRP A 209 5.56 -24.09 -3.59
N GLY A 210 6.74 -23.59 -3.97
CA GLY A 210 7.81 -24.43 -4.49
C GLY A 210 8.33 -25.43 -3.46
N ASN A 211 8.48 -25.00 -2.19
CA ASN A 211 8.88 -25.88 -1.11
C ASN A 211 7.78 -26.92 -0.75
N LYS A 212 6.50 -26.55 -0.82
CA LYS A 212 5.39 -27.48 -0.65
C LYS A 212 5.33 -28.51 -1.80
N MET A 213 5.56 -28.06 -3.03
CA MET A 213 5.66 -28.94 -4.20
C MET A 213 6.80 -29.94 -4.05
N LEU A 214 7.99 -29.51 -3.59
CA LEU A 214 9.09 -30.42 -3.26
C LEU A 214 8.69 -31.46 -2.19
N GLY A 215 7.98 -31.02 -1.15
CA GLY A 215 7.56 -31.89 -0.05
C GLY A 215 6.51 -32.93 -0.43
N CYS A 216 5.58 -32.59 -1.32
CA CYS A 216 4.54 -33.52 -1.77
C CYS A 216 4.85 -34.24 -3.09
N PHE A 217 5.97 -33.92 -3.76
CA PHE A 217 6.26 -34.37 -5.13
C PHE A 217 6.07 -35.88 -5.34
N ALA A 218 6.64 -36.70 -4.47
CA ALA A 218 6.56 -38.17 -4.56
C ALA A 218 5.14 -38.73 -4.40
N SER A 219 4.24 -37.98 -3.77
CA SER A 219 2.84 -38.37 -3.56
C SER A 219 1.91 -37.93 -4.70
N LEU A 220 2.40 -37.12 -5.64
CA LEU A 220 1.60 -36.65 -6.77
C LEU A 220 1.34 -37.79 -7.76
N PRO A 221 0.21 -37.76 -8.51
CA PRO A 221 0.00 -38.64 -9.64
C PRO A 221 1.13 -38.54 -10.67
N LYS A 222 1.42 -39.63 -11.39
CA LYS A 222 2.57 -39.69 -12.31
C LYS A 222 2.55 -38.56 -13.36
N GLU A 223 1.38 -38.26 -13.91
CA GLU A 223 1.19 -37.16 -14.86
C GLU A 223 1.57 -35.78 -14.29
N MET A 224 1.33 -35.56 -12.99
CA MET A 224 1.70 -34.32 -12.30
C MET A 224 3.19 -34.30 -11.96
N GLN A 225 3.77 -35.44 -11.58
CA GLN A 225 5.22 -35.54 -11.39
C GLN A 225 5.95 -35.19 -12.69
N ASP A 226 5.49 -35.72 -13.83
CA ASP A 226 6.10 -35.45 -15.13
C ASP A 226 5.96 -33.97 -15.53
N ALA A 227 4.79 -33.36 -15.28
CA ALA A 227 4.52 -31.95 -15.57
C ALA A 227 5.33 -30.98 -14.69
N TYR A 228 5.57 -31.32 -13.42
CA TYR A 228 6.24 -30.46 -12.44
C TYR A 228 7.67 -30.89 -12.10
N SER A 229 8.24 -31.81 -12.88
CA SER A 229 9.59 -32.37 -12.65
C SER A 229 10.68 -31.30 -12.53
N PHE A 230 10.53 -30.18 -13.26
CA PHE A 230 11.43 -29.02 -13.20
C PHE A 230 11.66 -28.49 -11.79
N VAL A 231 10.71 -28.65 -10.86
CA VAL A 231 10.84 -28.15 -9.48
C VAL A 231 12.01 -28.82 -8.76
N LEU A 232 12.33 -30.06 -9.10
CA LEU A 232 13.42 -30.83 -8.49
C LEU A 232 14.79 -30.20 -8.81
N ASP A 233 14.97 -29.66 -10.02
CA ASP A 233 16.20 -29.02 -10.46
C ASP A 233 16.54 -27.76 -9.64
N TYR A 234 15.54 -27.16 -8.99
CA TYR A 234 15.68 -25.94 -8.18
C TYR A 234 15.54 -26.19 -6.69
N LYS A 235 15.68 -27.45 -6.23
CA LYS A 235 15.55 -27.80 -4.80
C LYS A 235 16.45 -26.96 -3.90
N GLU A 236 17.73 -26.83 -4.25
CA GLU A 236 18.69 -26.09 -3.43
C GLU A 236 18.33 -24.59 -3.37
N LEU A 237 18.01 -23.99 -4.52
CA LEU A 237 17.55 -22.60 -4.59
C LEU A 237 16.28 -22.39 -3.75
N LEU A 238 15.29 -23.28 -3.83
CA LEU A 238 14.03 -23.17 -3.09
C LEU A 238 14.23 -23.24 -1.57
N VAL A 239 15.08 -24.14 -1.09
CA VAL A 239 15.42 -24.25 0.34
C VAL A 239 16.16 -23.01 0.81
N GLU A 240 17.09 -22.49 0.00
CA GLU A 240 17.81 -21.26 0.30
C GLU A 240 16.87 -20.04 0.36
N LEU A 241 16.02 -19.86 -0.65
CA LEU A 241 15.04 -18.78 -0.71
C LEU A 241 14.03 -18.84 0.44
N LYS A 242 13.64 -20.04 0.89
CA LYS A 242 12.79 -20.20 2.07
C LYS A 242 13.44 -19.59 3.31
N THR A 243 14.74 -19.79 3.48
CA THR A 243 15.51 -19.20 4.58
C THR A 243 15.57 -17.67 4.44
N ALA A 244 15.82 -17.16 3.24
CA ALA A 244 15.87 -15.72 2.98
C ALA A 244 14.52 -15.02 3.24
N VAL A 245 13.42 -15.59 2.74
CA VAL A 245 12.05 -15.08 2.97
C VAL A 245 11.69 -15.12 4.45
N ALA A 246 12.00 -16.21 5.17
CA ALA A 246 11.73 -16.31 6.61
C ALA A 246 12.47 -15.22 7.42
N ALA A 247 13.66 -14.80 6.98
CA ALA A 247 14.36 -13.69 7.59
C ALA A 247 13.71 -12.34 7.31
N VAL A 248 13.21 -12.10 6.09
CA VAL A 248 12.42 -10.90 5.77
C VAL A 248 11.19 -10.84 6.67
N GLU A 249 10.41 -11.92 6.76
CA GLU A 249 9.22 -11.99 7.60
C GLU A 249 9.54 -11.71 9.08
N HIS A 250 10.64 -12.29 9.59
CA HIS A 250 11.06 -12.09 10.97
C HIS A 250 11.38 -10.62 11.27
N ILE A 251 12.15 -9.97 10.39
CA ILE A 251 12.54 -8.57 10.55
C ILE A 251 11.34 -7.65 10.41
N GLU A 252 10.53 -7.84 9.36
CA GLU A 252 9.32 -7.05 9.12
C GLU A 252 8.35 -7.18 10.29
N THR A 253 8.17 -8.38 10.83
CA THR A 253 7.30 -8.60 12.00
C THR A 253 7.77 -7.75 13.16
N ILE A 254 9.03 -7.88 13.59
CA ILE A 254 9.57 -7.11 14.72
C ILE A 254 9.39 -5.60 14.50
N CYS A 255 9.83 -5.09 13.35
CA CYS A 255 9.82 -3.65 13.10
C CYS A 255 8.41 -3.08 12.93
N LYS A 256 7.45 -3.84 12.40
CA LYS A 256 6.06 -3.41 12.21
C LYS A 256 5.23 -3.56 13.48
N THR A 257 5.53 -4.54 14.35
CA THR A 257 4.74 -4.76 15.57
C THR A 257 5.30 -4.04 16.79
N GLU A 258 6.62 -4.03 16.95
CA GLU A 258 7.31 -3.46 18.13
C GLU A 258 7.93 -2.07 17.84
N GLY A 259 7.97 -1.67 16.57
CA GLY A 259 8.62 -0.43 16.13
C GLY A 259 10.14 -0.56 15.96
N PHE A 260 10.73 0.40 15.26
CA PHE A 260 12.16 0.44 15.02
C PHE A 260 12.88 1.28 16.07
N ASN A 261 13.70 0.62 16.88
CA ASN A 261 14.57 1.20 17.90
C ASN A 261 15.89 0.41 17.97
N LEU A 262 16.87 0.87 18.75
CA LEU A 262 18.18 0.22 18.86
C LEU A 262 18.11 -1.22 19.37
N ALA A 263 17.21 -1.51 20.31
CA ALA A 263 17.04 -2.85 20.86
C ALA A 263 16.51 -3.84 19.81
N ASN A 264 15.49 -3.44 19.05
CA ASN A 264 14.88 -4.23 18.00
C ASN A 264 15.82 -4.37 16.80
N SER A 265 16.56 -3.32 16.44
CA SER A 265 17.62 -3.43 15.43
C SER A 265 18.69 -4.46 15.83
N LYS A 266 19.13 -4.45 17.10
CA LYS A 266 20.05 -5.48 17.62
C LYS A 266 19.48 -6.89 17.54
N LYS A 267 18.18 -7.09 17.85
CA LYS A 267 17.50 -8.39 17.66
C LYS A 267 17.57 -8.84 16.20
N CYS A 268 17.20 -7.95 15.27
CA CYS A 268 17.23 -8.22 13.82
C CYS A 268 18.65 -8.55 13.32
N LYS A 269 19.66 -7.76 13.70
CA LYS A 269 21.07 -8.00 13.33
C LYS A 269 21.56 -9.36 13.82
N ASN A 270 21.28 -9.71 15.08
CA ASN A 270 21.64 -11.01 15.64
C ASN A 270 20.99 -12.17 14.87
N TYR A 271 19.71 -12.02 14.50
CA TYR A 271 19.01 -13.03 13.69
C TYR A 271 19.69 -13.22 12.33
N ILE A 272 20.02 -12.12 11.64
CA ILE A 272 20.69 -12.16 10.33
C ILE A 272 22.08 -12.78 10.40
N THR A 273 22.89 -12.39 11.39
CA THR A 273 24.24 -12.97 11.55
C THR A 273 24.18 -14.48 11.75
N ARG A 274 23.23 -14.98 12.56
CA ARG A 274 23.11 -16.40 12.89
C ARG A 274 22.48 -17.23 11.78
N HIS A 275 21.37 -16.76 11.19
CA HIS A 275 20.52 -17.58 10.32
C HIS A 275 20.75 -17.32 8.82
N ILE A 276 21.33 -16.17 8.46
CA ILE A 276 21.56 -15.80 7.07
C ILE A 276 23.04 -15.81 6.71
N ILE A 277 23.90 -15.22 7.54
CA ILE A 277 25.34 -15.12 7.22
C ILE A 277 26.13 -16.35 7.67
N GLY A 278 25.81 -16.94 8.82
CA GLY A 278 26.48 -18.15 9.31
C GLY A 278 26.42 -19.29 8.27
N ASN A 279 27.59 -19.81 7.87
CA ASN A 279 27.74 -20.90 6.87
C ASN A 279 27.00 -20.64 5.55
N ALA A 280 27.01 -19.39 5.07
CA ALA A 280 26.30 -18.96 3.88
C ALA A 280 27.13 -19.12 2.59
N ASN A 281 26.43 -19.36 1.48
CA ASN A 281 26.99 -19.11 0.17
C ASN A 281 27.09 -17.59 -0.11
N ASN A 282 27.78 -17.22 -1.18
CA ASN A 282 28.08 -15.82 -1.49
C ASN A 282 26.82 -14.94 -1.59
N ARG A 283 25.76 -15.41 -2.26
CA ARG A 283 24.53 -14.63 -2.44
C ARG A 283 23.72 -14.48 -1.16
N ARG A 284 23.62 -15.52 -0.33
CA ARG A 284 22.96 -15.42 0.99
C ARG A 284 23.74 -14.54 1.95
N ALA A 285 25.07 -14.60 1.92
CA ALA A 285 25.93 -13.68 2.67
C ALA A 285 25.71 -12.22 2.21
N MET A 286 25.69 -11.97 0.90
CA MET A 286 25.41 -10.66 0.31
C MET A 286 24.05 -10.12 0.76
N PHE A 287 23.01 -10.96 0.72
CA PHE A 287 21.68 -10.62 1.21
C PHE A 287 21.71 -10.17 2.68
N GLY A 288 22.35 -10.97 3.54
CA GLY A 288 22.50 -10.63 4.96
C GLY A 288 23.26 -9.32 5.18
N ILE A 289 24.37 -9.11 4.49
CA ILE A 289 25.17 -7.87 4.57
C ILE A 289 24.33 -6.65 4.17
N LYS A 290 23.55 -6.74 3.09
CA LYS A 290 22.69 -5.63 2.65
C LYS A 290 21.60 -5.28 3.66
N ILE A 291 21.05 -6.29 4.35
CA ILE A 291 20.11 -6.03 5.46
C ILE A 291 20.81 -5.33 6.62
N LEU A 292 22.01 -5.78 7.00
CA LEU A 292 22.79 -5.14 8.07
C LEU A 292 23.14 -3.68 7.73
N GLU A 293 23.50 -3.39 6.48
CA GLU A 293 23.72 -2.03 5.97
C GLU A 293 22.46 -1.17 6.10
N TYR A 294 21.29 -1.69 5.68
CA TYR A 294 20.01 -0.99 5.84
C TYR A 294 19.70 -0.68 7.31
N LEU A 295 19.81 -1.66 8.20
CA LEU A 295 19.54 -1.49 9.63
C LEU A 295 20.46 -0.43 10.24
N LYS A 296 21.76 -0.47 9.91
CA LYS A 296 22.72 0.54 10.34
C LYS A 296 22.34 1.94 9.85
N GLN A 297 21.97 2.08 8.58
CA GLN A 297 21.52 3.36 8.03
C GLN A 297 20.27 3.90 8.73
N GLN A 298 19.34 3.03 9.15
CA GLN A 298 18.16 3.50 9.89
C GLN A 298 18.48 3.83 11.35
N GLU A 299 19.41 3.12 12.00
CA GLU A 299 19.87 3.43 13.36
C GLU A 299 20.51 4.82 13.45
N GLU A 300 21.32 5.22 12.46
CA GLU A 300 21.97 6.53 12.39
C GLU A 300 20.98 7.70 12.37
N LYS A 301 19.69 7.42 12.15
CA LYS A 301 18.61 8.42 12.12
C LYS A 301 17.88 8.54 13.45
N LEU A 302 18.12 7.65 14.41
CA LEU A 302 17.51 7.70 15.74
C LEU A 302 18.23 8.75 16.59
N ASN A 303 17.47 9.53 17.35
CA ASN A 303 18.00 10.61 18.19
C ASN A 303 18.24 10.17 19.64
N ASP A 304 17.56 9.12 20.11
CA ASP A 304 17.60 8.63 21.49
C ASP A 304 17.56 7.09 21.54
N ILE A 305 18.09 6.51 22.61
CA ILE A 305 18.05 5.07 22.91
C ILE A 305 16.64 4.55 23.18
N TYR A 306 15.72 5.41 23.66
CA TYR A 306 14.33 5.06 23.96
C TYR A 306 13.36 5.34 22.79
N GLU A 307 13.84 5.99 21.73
CA GLU A 307 13.00 6.34 20.59
C GLU A 307 12.61 5.09 19.80
N SER A 308 11.30 4.95 19.50
CA SER A 308 10.80 3.92 18.60
C SER A 308 10.00 4.57 17.48
N ARG A 309 10.42 4.34 16.24
CA ARG A 309 9.85 4.96 15.04
C ARG A 309 9.13 3.95 14.16
N ASN A 310 8.16 4.48 13.41
CA ASN A 310 7.56 3.80 12.28
C ASN A 310 8.55 3.80 11.09
N ILE A 311 8.77 2.65 10.46
CA ILE A 311 9.58 2.50 9.23
C ILE A 311 8.87 1.68 8.14
N SER A 312 7.57 1.47 8.28
CA SER A 312 6.74 0.77 7.30
C SER A 312 5.71 1.72 6.71
N SER A 313 5.54 1.66 5.39
CA SER A 313 4.50 2.36 4.65
C SER A 313 3.31 1.47 4.28
N ASP A 314 3.23 0.21 4.74
CA ASP A 314 2.18 -0.76 4.37
C ASP A 314 0.75 -0.18 4.50
N ILE A 315 0.52 0.70 5.47
CA ILE A 315 -0.78 1.34 5.68
C ILE A 315 -1.22 2.23 4.50
N ILE A 316 -0.28 2.85 3.78
CA ILE A 316 -0.59 3.64 2.57
C ILE A 316 -0.96 2.74 1.40
N GLU A 317 -0.31 1.58 1.25
CA GLU A 317 -0.68 0.57 0.26
C GLU A 317 -2.07 0.00 0.56
N SER A 318 -2.36 -0.32 1.82
CA SER A 318 -3.70 -0.72 2.26
C SER A 318 -4.73 0.35 1.91
N THR A 319 -4.41 1.62 2.17
CA THR A 319 -5.28 2.76 1.89
C THR A 319 -5.61 2.87 0.39
N PHE A 320 -4.59 2.72 -0.47
CA PHE A 320 -4.80 2.62 -1.91
C PHE A 320 -5.61 1.39 -2.30
N GLY A 321 -5.41 0.26 -1.63
CA GLY A 321 -6.15 -0.98 -1.82
C GLY A 321 -7.65 -0.81 -1.58
N VAL A 322 -8.04 -0.21 -0.45
CA VAL A 322 -9.43 0.06 -0.12
C VAL A 322 -10.05 1.00 -1.16
N PHE A 323 -9.33 2.07 -1.56
CA PHE A 323 -9.83 2.96 -2.59
C PHE A 323 -10.00 2.27 -3.96
N LYS A 324 -9.05 1.43 -4.37
CA LYS A 324 -9.11 0.66 -5.63
C LYS A 324 -10.33 -0.24 -5.70
N GLN A 325 -10.77 -0.81 -4.57
CA GLN A 325 -11.97 -1.64 -4.49
C GLN A 325 -13.27 -0.85 -4.65
N LYS A 326 -13.25 0.46 -4.38
CA LYS A 326 -14.43 1.33 -4.38
C LYS A 326 -14.58 2.20 -5.62
N LYS A 327 -13.47 2.60 -6.22
CA LYS A 327 -13.48 3.47 -7.40
C LYS A 327 -14.13 2.78 -8.60
N SER A 328 -14.58 3.59 -9.57
CA SER A 328 -15.14 3.08 -10.82
C SER A 328 -14.14 2.17 -11.57
N PRO A 329 -14.59 1.03 -12.14
CA PRO A 329 -13.75 0.20 -13.00
C PRO A 329 -13.46 0.86 -14.36
N ASN A 330 -14.26 1.87 -14.76
CA ASN A 330 -14.06 2.56 -16.02
C ASN A 330 -12.86 3.52 -15.91
N LYS A 331 -11.80 3.18 -16.63
CA LYS A 331 -10.52 3.89 -16.64
C LYS A 331 -10.59 5.31 -17.23
N LEU A 332 -11.62 5.64 -18.00
CA LEU A 332 -11.75 6.97 -18.63
C LEU A 332 -12.10 8.07 -17.61
N TYR A 333 -12.63 7.71 -16.44
CA TYR A 333 -12.99 8.69 -15.42
C TYR A 333 -11.78 9.33 -14.72
N GLY A 334 -10.57 8.80 -14.90
CA GLY A 334 -9.38 9.31 -14.19
C GLY A 334 -9.48 9.12 -12.67
N ILE A 335 -8.71 9.91 -11.93
CA ILE A 335 -8.90 10.07 -10.48
C ILE A 335 -9.98 11.14 -10.26
N THR A 336 -11.08 10.74 -9.64
CA THR A 336 -12.26 11.60 -9.42
C THR A 336 -12.30 12.12 -7.99
N PRO A 337 -13.15 13.12 -7.67
CA PRO A 337 -13.38 13.59 -6.31
C PRO A 337 -13.86 12.50 -5.34
N PHE A 338 -14.22 11.31 -5.84
CA PHE A 338 -14.45 10.14 -5.01
C PHE A 338 -13.25 9.75 -4.14
N VAL A 339 -12.03 10.24 -4.43
CA VAL A 339 -10.85 10.12 -3.55
C VAL A 339 -11.09 10.63 -2.12
N LEU A 340 -12.05 11.55 -1.92
CA LEU A 340 -12.51 11.99 -0.60
C LEU A 340 -13.08 10.87 0.27
N PHE A 341 -13.34 9.68 -0.31
CA PHE A 341 -13.58 8.47 0.44
C PHE A 341 -12.43 8.11 1.40
N ILE A 342 -11.18 8.37 1.01
CA ILE A 342 -9.99 7.99 1.79
C ILE A 342 -9.99 8.63 3.20
N PRO A 343 -10.06 9.97 3.34
CA PRO A 343 -10.11 10.59 4.66
C PRO A 343 -11.32 10.15 5.48
N LEU A 344 -12.49 9.99 4.84
CA LEU A 344 -13.69 9.52 5.52
C LEU A 344 -13.54 8.09 6.04
N HIS A 345 -12.88 7.21 5.28
CA HIS A 345 -12.66 5.82 5.66
C HIS A 345 -11.76 5.73 6.89
N ALA A 346 -10.60 6.39 6.85
CA ALA A 346 -9.67 6.45 7.98
C ALA A 346 -10.39 6.90 9.28
N LYS A 347 -11.23 7.94 9.19
CA LYS A 347 -11.98 8.45 10.34
C LYS A 347 -13.03 7.48 10.88
N LEU A 348 -13.79 6.82 9.99
CA LEU A 348 -14.96 6.01 10.37
C LEU A 348 -14.64 4.54 10.64
N GLU A 349 -13.41 4.08 10.39
CA GLU A 349 -12.92 2.79 10.89
C GLU A 349 -12.88 2.78 12.42
N ASN A 350 -12.49 3.90 13.04
CA ASN A 350 -12.52 4.03 14.50
C ASN A 350 -13.98 4.10 15.01
N LYS A 351 -14.41 3.06 15.73
CA LYS A 351 -15.77 2.96 16.29
C LYS A 351 -16.11 4.07 17.27
N SER A 352 -15.12 4.52 18.07
CA SER A 352 -15.30 5.63 19.01
C SER A 352 -15.51 6.94 18.25
N ALA A 353 -14.66 7.21 17.26
CA ALA A 353 -14.77 8.39 16.40
C ALA A 353 -16.10 8.44 15.64
N THR A 354 -16.63 7.28 15.23
CA THR A 354 -17.94 7.21 14.54
C THR A 354 -19.09 7.69 15.42
N LYS A 355 -19.04 7.44 16.74
CA LYS A 355 -20.12 7.84 17.67
C LYS A 355 -20.18 9.36 17.86
N THR A 356 -19.03 10.03 17.79
CA THR A 356 -18.91 11.48 17.96
C THR A 356 -18.90 12.24 16.63
N PHE A 357 -18.94 11.53 15.50
CA PHE A 357 -18.93 12.13 14.18
C PHE A 357 -20.27 12.79 13.86
N ASN A 358 -20.30 14.13 13.80
CA ASN A 358 -21.53 14.88 13.50
C ASN A 358 -21.88 14.81 12.00
N PHE A 359 -22.52 13.71 11.59
CA PHE A 359 -22.91 13.47 10.20
C PHE A 359 -23.81 14.59 9.65
N LYS A 360 -24.80 15.03 10.43
CA LYS A 360 -25.80 16.02 9.99
C LYS A 360 -25.15 17.36 9.68
N GLU A 361 -24.39 17.89 10.64
CA GLU A 361 -23.73 19.19 10.49
C GLU A 361 -22.76 19.20 9.31
N ARG A 362 -21.91 18.16 9.20
CA ARG A 362 -20.93 18.05 8.11
C ARG A 362 -21.58 17.93 6.74
N LEU A 363 -22.68 17.19 6.65
CA LEU A 363 -23.48 17.11 5.43
C LEU A 363 -24.15 18.44 5.09
N CYS A 364 -24.54 19.26 6.07
CA CYS A 364 -25.16 20.56 5.82
C CYS A 364 -24.14 21.62 5.42
N ASN A 365 -22.96 21.62 6.03
CA ASN A 365 -21.97 22.69 5.88
C ASN A 365 -21.22 22.62 4.55
N VAL A 366 -20.93 21.42 4.05
CA VAL A 366 -20.31 21.25 2.73
C VAL A 366 -21.39 21.37 1.64
N LYS A 367 -21.10 22.01 0.51
CA LYS A 367 -21.97 22.10 -0.67
C LYS A 367 -21.34 21.35 -1.83
N LEU A 368 -22.14 21.02 -2.85
CA LEU A 368 -21.62 20.32 -4.04
C LEU A 368 -20.58 21.16 -4.79
N LYS A 369 -20.77 22.48 -4.83
CA LYS A 369 -19.80 23.42 -5.41
C LYS A 369 -18.41 23.35 -4.75
N ASP A 370 -18.36 23.03 -3.46
CA ASP A 370 -17.09 22.96 -2.72
C ASP A 370 -16.31 21.70 -3.14
N ILE A 371 -17.03 20.62 -3.48
CA ILE A 371 -16.45 19.41 -4.09
C ILE A 371 -15.92 19.71 -5.49
N ASP A 372 -16.61 20.53 -6.28
CA ASP A 372 -16.15 20.95 -7.60
C ASP A 372 -14.89 21.83 -7.50
N THR A 373 -14.83 22.74 -6.52
CA THR A 373 -13.62 23.53 -6.21
C THR A 373 -12.46 22.63 -5.81
N PHE A 374 -12.70 21.66 -4.92
CA PHE A 374 -11.69 20.65 -4.57
C PHE A 374 -11.20 19.88 -5.81
N ALA A 375 -12.12 19.45 -6.67
CA ALA A 375 -11.79 18.73 -7.90
C ALA A 375 -10.86 19.54 -8.80
N ASN A 376 -11.16 20.82 -9.02
CA ASN A 376 -10.37 21.68 -9.91
C ASN A 376 -8.95 21.94 -9.38
N ASN A 377 -8.76 21.93 -8.06
CA ASN A 377 -7.48 22.23 -7.43
C ASN A 377 -6.57 21.00 -7.27
N HIS A 378 -7.18 19.82 -7.05
CA HIS A 378 -6.44 18.61 -6.66
C HIS A 378 -6.52 17.48 -7.67
N MET A 379 -7.57 17.47 -8.50
CA MET A 379 -7.86 16.39 -9.44
C MET A 379 -7.55 16.83 -10.87
N SER A 380 -7.35 15.81 -11.68
CA SER A 380 -7.06 15.91 -13.10
C SER A 380 -8.33 15.93 -13.94
N THR A 381 -8.19 16.28 -15.21
CA THR A 381 -9.31 16.41 -16.15
C THR A 381 -10.08 15.11 -16.32
N ASN A 382 -11.41 15.15 -16.17
CA ASN A 382 -12.29 14.02 -16.49
C ASN A 382 -12.48 13.89 -18.01
N TRP A 383 -11.81 12.90 -18.59
CA TRP A 383 -11.81 12.66 -20.04
C TRP A 383 -13.14 12.15 -20.59
N VAL A 384 -14.02 11.56 -19.76
CA VAL A 384 -15.39 11.23 -20.20
C VAL A 384 -16.17 12.50 -20.51
N THR A 385 -16.01 13.54 -19.70
CA THR A 385 -16.66 14.85 -19.92
C THR A 385 -16.14 15.51 -21.20
N VAL A 386 -14.81 15.49 -21.40
CA VAL A 386 -14.18 16.02 -22.62
C VAL A 386 -14.66 15.26 -23.85
N ARG A 387 -14.61 13.93 -23.82
CA ARG A 387 -15.09 13.05 -24.90
C ARG A 387 -16.55 13.32 -25.23
N THR A 388 -17.41 13.44 -24.22
CA THR A 388 -18.84 13.67 -24.42
C THR A 388 -19.09 15.02 -25.10
N LYS A 389 -18.37 16.07 -24.70
CA LYS A 389 -18.46 17.40 -25.33
C LYS A 389 -17.96 17.38 -26.78
N GLN A 390 -16.82 16.74 -27.02
CA GLN A 390 -16.25 16.63 -28.37
C GLN A 390 -17.18 15.86 -29.30
N LEU A 391 -17.72 14.72 -28.86
CA LEU A 391 -18.63 13.90 -29.69
C LEU A 391 -20.01 14.53 -29.88
N LYS A 392 -20.47 15.41 -28.97
CA LYS A 392 -21.70 16.20 -29.17
C LYS A 392 -21.55 17.26 -30.27
N ASN A 393 -20.33 17.69 -30.59
CA ASN A 393 -20.07 18.70 -31.62
C ASN A 393 -19.91 18.08 -33.03
N VAL A 394 -20.14 16.76 -33.18
CA VAL A 394 -20.05 16.02 -34.44
C VAL A 394 -21.44 15.49 -34.86
N GLY A 395 -22.52 16.07 -34.31
CA GLY A 395 -23.90 15.72 -34.60
C GLY A 395 -24.69 16.94 -35.08
#